data_AF-A0A0N0BGA4-F1
#
_entry.id   AF-A0A0N0BGA4-F1
#
_cell.length_a   1.000
_cell.length_b   1.000
_cell.length_c   1.000
_cell.angle_alpha   90.00
_cell.angle_beta   90.00
_cell.angle_gamma   90.00
#
_symmetry.space_group_name_H-M   'P 1'
#
loop_
_entity.id
_entity.type
_entity.pdbx_description
1 polymer ?
#
loop_
_entity_poly.entity_id
_entity_poly.type
_entity_poly.pdbx_seq_one_letter_code
_entity_poly.pdbx_strand_id
1 'polypeptide(L)'
;QLTGDFRQTRARSSTSTSNSENTRLDGKLHNILTGVRKDCKVCSRRNKHGKRHQTTYYCDTCPEKPGIHFGNCFIKYHTKQNYKD
;
A
#
# COMPACT_ATOMS: atom_id res chain seq x y z
N GLN A 1 38.22 -28.70 15.45
CA GLN A 1 36.99 -28.23 16.12
C GLN A 1 37.27 -26.84 16.65
N LEU A 2 36.56 -25.81 16.16
CA LEU A 2 36.68 -24.44 16.67
C LEU A 2 35.44 -24.16 17.52
N THR A 3 35.60 -24.27 18.84
CA THR A 3 34.59 -23.88 19.81
C THR A 3 34.77 -22.40 20.09
N GLY A 4 33.80 -21.58 19.69
CA GLY A 4 33.78 -20.15 19.99
C GLY A 4 32.37 -19.75 20.40
N ASP A 5 32.19 -19.39 21.66
CA ASP A 5 30.94 -18.84 22.18
C ASP A 5 30.73 -17.44 21.58
N PHE A 6 30.00 -17.36 20.46
CA PHE A 6 29.58 -16.09 19.88
C PHE A 6 28.46 -15.46 20.73
N ARG A 7 28.82 -14.88 21.87
CA ARG A 7 27.90 -14.06 22.66
C ARG A 7 27.80 -12.67 22.04
N GLN A 8 26.80 -12.48 21.18
CA GLN A 8 26.46 -11.16 20.66
C GLN A 8 25.65 -10.40 21.71
N THR A 9 26.30 -9.60 22.55
CA THR A 9 25.63 -8.58 23.37
C THR A 9 25.09 -7.50 22.44
N ARG A 10 23.81 -7.60 22.05
CA ARG A 10 23.13 -6.52 21.32
C ARG A 10 22.83 -5.36 22.28
N ALA A 11 23.77 -4.43 22.37
CA ALA A 11 23.44 -3.02 22.67
C ALA A 11 23.09 -2.32 21.36
N ARG A 12 22.05 -2.78 20.68
CA ARG A 12 21.47 -2.06 19.54
C ARG A 12 19.97 -2.16 19.67
N SER A 13 19.33 -1.00 19.82
CA SER A 13 17.91 -0.85 19.54
C SER A 13 17.64 -1.58 18.22
N SER A 14 16.74 -2.56 18.26
CA SER A 14 16.31 -3.27 17.06
C SER A 14 15.61 -2.28 16.14
N THR A 15 16.36 -1.52 15.35
CA THR A 15 15.80 -0.84 14.19
C THR A 15 15.67 -1.92 13.14
N SER A 16 14.53 -2.63 13.18
CA SER A 16 14.09 -3.39 12.02
C SER A 16 13.90 -2.39 10.88
N THR A 17 14.86 -2.27 9.97
CA THR A 17 14.62 -1.79 8.62
C THR A 17 13.82 -2.87 7.90
N SER A 18 12.53 -2.97 8.25
CA SER A 18 11.57 -3.55 7.35
C SER A 18 11.52 -2.61 6.14
N ASN A 19 11.79 -3.11 4.94
CA ASN A 19 11.56 -2.40 3.67
C ASN A 19 10.04 -2.15 3.41
N SER A 20 9.30 -1.88 4.47
CA SER A 20 7.96 -1.32 4.49
C SER A 20 8.15 0.13 4.93
N GLU A 21 8.71 0.94 4.04
CA GLU A 21 8.59 2.38 4.14
C GLU A 21 7.10 2.69 4.29
N ASN A 22 6.72 3.03 5.51
CA ASN A 22 5.49 3.69 5.92
C ASN A 22 4.42 3.81 4.82
N THR A 23 3.58 2.78 4.69
CA THR A 23 2.21 2.90 4.15
C THR A 23 1.30 3.70 5.09
N ARG A 24 1.86 4.63 5.88
CA ARG A 24 1.15 5.57 6.76
C ARG A 24 0.80 6.86 6.00
N LEU A 25 0.17 6.74 4.85
CA LEU A 25 -0.48 7.90 4.23
C LEU A 25 -1.55 8.41 5.21
N ASP A 26 -1.47 9.69 5.57
CA ASP A 26 -2.33 10.35 6.56
C ASP A 26 -2.19 9.83 8.00
N GLY A 27 -1.05 9.23 8.35
CA GLY A 27 -0.79 8.67 9.69
C GLY A 27 -1.55 7.37 9.98
N LYS A 28 -2.32 6.84 9.01
CA LYS A 28 -3.09 5.60 9.12
C LYS A 28 -2.40 4.47 8.37
N LEU A 29 -2.32 3.29 8.98
CA LEU A 29 -1.79 2.11 8.30
C LEU A 29 -2.73 1.71 7.15
N HIS A 30 -2.18 1.61 5.93
CA HIS A 30 -2.92 1.08 4.79
C HIS A 30 -2.38 -0.29 4.37
N ASN A 31 -3.24 -1.31 4.49
CA ASN A 31 -2.92 -2.68 4.06
C ASN A 31 -3.47 -2.91 2.66
N ILE A 32 -2.58 -3.10 1.69
CA ILE A 32 -2.97 -3.46 0.32
C ILE A 32 -2.96 -4.98 0.17
N LEU A 33 -4.11 -5.53 -0.20
CA LEU A 33 -4.29 -6.96 -0.46
C LEU A 33 -4.69 -7.19 -1.93
N THR A 34 -4.58 -8.44 -2.37
CA THR A 34 -5.05 -8.88 -3.69
C THR A 34 -6.38 -9.63 -3.57
N GLY A 35 -7.24 -9.50 -4.59
CA GLY A 35 -8.52 -10.19 -4.63
C GLY A 35 -9.21 -10.06 -5.98
N VAL A 36 -10.55 -10.03 -5.95
CA VAL A 36 -11.38 -9.89 -7.14
C VAL A 36 -11.04 -8.62 -7.91
N ARG A 37 -11.06 -8.68 -9.24
CA ARG A 37 -10.84 -7.52 -10.10
C ARG A 37 -11.87 -6.43 -9.81
N LYS A 38 -11.39 -5.25 -9.42
CA LYS A 38 -12.18 -4.04 -9.20
C LYS A 38 -11.72 -2.95 -10.16
N ASP A 39 -12.60 -2.00 -10.44
CA ASP A 39 -12.21 -0.77 -11.13
C ASP A 39 -11.35 0.09 -10.19
N CYS A 40 -10.25 0.64 -10.69
CA CYS A 40 -9.43 1.56 -9.90
C CYS A 40 -10.22 2.85 -9.62
N LYS A 41 -10.43 3.20 -8.35
CA LYS A 41 -11.24 4.35 -7.93
C LYS A 41 -10.69 5.69 -8.45
N VAL A 42 -9.39 5.76 -8.75
CA VAL A 42 -8.72 7.01 -9.16
C VAL A 42 -8.65 7.18 -10.68
N CYS A 43 -8.25 6.15 -11.41
CA CYS A 43 -8.00 6.27 -12.85
C CYS A 43 -9.08 5.64 -13.73
N SER A 44 -9.92 4.75 -13.19
CA SER A 44 -10.99 4.12 -13.98
C SER A 44 -12.12 5.12 -14.24
N ARG A 45 -12.50 5.27 -15.50
CA ARG A 45 -13.60 6.13 -15.92
C ARG A 45 -14.60 5.33 -16.75
N ARG A 46 -15.76 5.01 -16.16
CA ARG A 46 -16.83 4.26 -16.83
C ARG A 46 -17.46 5.01 -18.00
N ASN A 47 -17.47 6.34 -17.92
CA ASN A 47 -18.15 7.19 -18.90
C ASN A 47 -17.34 7.37 -20.21
N LYS A 48 -16.12 6.81 -20.31
CA LYS A 48 -15.30 6.88 -21.52
C LYS A 48 -14.96 5.48 -21.99
N HIS A 49 -15.36 5.15 -23.22
CA HIS A 49 -15.04 3.87 -23.85
C HIS A 49 -13.51 3.64 -23.83
N GLY A 50 -13.10 2.42 -23.48
CA GLY A 50 -11.68 2.03 -23.38
C GLY A 50 -10.93 2.54 -22.15
N LYS A 51 -11.55 3.30 -21.23
CA LYS A 51 -10.89 3.84 -20.02
C LYS A 51 -11.28 3.14 -18.72
N ARG A 52 -11.74 1.89 -18.83
CA ARG A 52 -11.97 1.03 -17.67
C ARG A 52 -10.65 0.42 -17.24
N HIS A 53 -10.05 0.98 -16.19
CA HIS A 53 -8.78 0.50 -15.65
C HIS A 53 -9.06 -0.38 -14.43
N GLN A 54 -8.84 -1.68 -14.58
CA GLN A 54 -9.04 -2.65 -13.51
C GLN A 54 -7.75 -2.91 -12.72
N THR A 55 -7.91 -3.36 -11.49
CA THR A 55 -6.84 -3.78 -10.59
C THR A 55 -7.34 -4.94 -9.73
N THR A 56 -6.44 -5.83 -9.34
CA THR A 56 -6.69 -6.86 -8.33
C THR A 56 -6.33 -6.38 -6.92
N TYR A 57 -5.66 -5.24 -6.81
CA TYR A 57 -5.22 -4.66 -5.54
C TYR A 57 -6.31 -3.79 -4.92
N TYR A 58 -6.50 -3.92 -3.62
CA TYR A 58 -7.42 -3.08 -2.85
C TYR A 58 -6.88 -2.74 -1.46
N CYS A 59 -7.29 -1.59 -0.94
CA CYS A 59 -6.97 -1.16 0.43
C CYS A 59 -7.95 -1.80 1.43
N ASP A 60 -7.52 -2.77 2.23
CA ASP A 60 -8.41 -3.48 3.17
C ASP A 60 -8.82 -2.64 4.39
N THR A 61 -7.95 -1.72 4.80
CA THR A 61 -8.16 -0.79 5.93
C THR A 61 -9.06 0.40 5.60
N CYS A 62 -9.41 0.57 4.32
CA CYS A 62 -10.29 1.63 3.85
C CYS A 62 -11.77 1.19 3.93
N PRO A 63 -12.71 2.09 4.28
CA PRO A 63 -14.14 1.74 4.46
C PRO A 63 -14.79 1.02 3.27
N GLU A 64 -14.54 1.48 2.04
CA GLU A 64 -15.11 0.89 0.82
C GLU A 64 -14.29 -0.27 0.25
N LYS A 65 -13.14 -0.59 0.85
CA LYS A 65 -12.13 -1.50 0.29
C LYS A 65 -11.88 -1.26 -1.21
N PRO A 66 -11.54 -0.03 -1.60
CA PRO A 66 -11.50 0.41 -2.99
C PRO A 66 -10.40 -0.34 -3.74
N GLY A 67 -10.69 -0.68 -5.00
CA GLY A 67 -9.65 -1.11 -5.94
C GLY A 67 -8.75 0.08 -6.26
N ILE A 68 -7.44 -0.04 -6.05
CA ILE A 68 -6.47 1.03 -6.32
C ILE A 68 -5.18 0.45 -6.89
N HIS A 69 -4.60 1.07 -7.92
CA HIS A 69 -3.26 0.72 -8.39
C HIS A 69 -2.18 1.24 -7.42
N PHE A 70 -1.10 0.49 -7.26
CA PHE A 70 0.06 0.95 -6.50
C PHE A 70 0.68 2.24 -7.06
N GLY A 71 1.40 2.96 -6.20
CA GLY A 71 2.08 4.20 -6.55
C GLY A 71 1.12 5.39 -6.61
N ASN A 72 1.04 6.06 -7.76
CA ASN A 72 0.37 7.36 -7.87
C ASN A 72 -1.14 7.33 -7.55
N CYS A 73 -1.85 6.26 -7.94
CA CYS A 73 -3.28 6.14 -7.62
C CYS A 73 -3.50 5.98 -6.11
N PHE A 74 -2.67 5.19 -5.44
CA PHE A 74 -2.67 5.06 -3.98
C PHE A 74 -2.42 6.40 -3.30
N ILE A 75 -1.36 7.12 -3.67
CA ILE A 75 -1.04 8.43 -3.10
C ILE A 75 -2.19 9.42 -3.29
N LYS A 76 -2.74 9.55 -4.51
CA LYS A 76 -3.85 10.46 -4.81
C LYS A 76 -5.12 10.15 -4.01
N TYR A 77 -5.46 8.86 -3.88
CA TYR A 77 -6.64 8.43 -3.15
C TYR A 77 -6.60 8.84 -1.66
N HIS A 78 -5.44 8.66 -1.02
CA HIS A 78 -5.26 8.91 0.41
C HIS A 78 -5.01 10.39 0.72
N THR A 79 -4.15 11.05 -0.04
CA THR A 79 -3.88 12.50 0.14
C THR A 79 -5.07 13.40 -0.24
N LYS A 80 -6.16 12.82 -0.74
CA LYS A 80 -7.31 13.52 -1.34
C LYS A 80 -6.93 14.54 -2.41
N GLN A 81 -5.75 14.41 -3.01
CA GLN A 81 -5.35 15.25 -4.12
C GLN A 81 -6.14 14.85 -5.37
N ASN A 82 -6.95 15.78 -5.87
CA ASN A 82 -7.71 15.64 -7.11
C ASN A 82 -8.76 14.51 -7.09
N TYR A 83 -9.61 14.46 -6.06
CA TYR A 83 -10.96 13.93 -6.27
C TYR A 83 -11.65 14.88 -7.26
N LYS A 84 -11.73 14.50 -8.54
CA LYS A 84 -12.53 15.27 -9.49
C LYS A 84 -14.00 14.95 -9.22
N ASP A 85 -14.74 16.00 -8.85
CA ASP A 85 -16.18 16.11 -9.06
C ASP A 85 -16.56 15.77 -10.52
#